data_AF-A0A1V6Z7I9-F1
#
_entry.id   AF-A0A1V6Z7I9-F1
#
_cell.length_a   1.000
_cell.length_b   1.000
_cell.length_c   1.000
_cell.angle_alpha   90.00
_cell.angle_beta   90.00
_cell.angle_gamma   90.00
#
_symmetry.space_group_name_H-M   'P 1'
#
loop_
_entity.id
_entity.type
_entity.pdbx_description
1 polymer ?
#
loop_
_entity_poly.entity_id
_entity_poly.type
_entity_poly.pdbx_seq_one_letter_code
_entity_poly.pdbx_strand_id
1 'polypeptide(L)'
;MTSRGPLTAYLLSSTPNALKRATNHPFLASAGRGTLPKAQLSQWLSQDRLYAQSYIRFIGLLLSKIRLPTQNPTTPTPHTQSPEQNAITVLIDALVNIRTELSFFEKTANDYSLDLTAISAEEGGCTLTSCGQGSDITISAGISSTGSGSCPGLTGGNDEGPQKNGNPGACVPSTKSVAPGHGLCQSQGECQMPGGEVCAPGPQFNESGRGAEPGVGADVGGKVGERCGTLFFCANRTTRAYIDMFMSAGSSGVSVLEGLAVLWATEVCYLRAWRFAAGCMREDGEKDYKKDADGGALRERFIQNWASVEFEEFVDRIGDVVDEMAGQIKGAEELEITRGRCLEWWRQIVWLEENFWPTVAE
;
A
#
# COMPACT_ATOMS: atom_id res chain seq x y z
N MET A 1 -15.16 -13.81 27.35
CA MET A 1 -14.31 -14.78 26.61
C MET A 1 -15.22 -15.64 25.74
N THR A 2 -15.18 -15.44 24.43
CA THR A 2 -15.96 -16.23 23.48
C THR A 2 -15.42 -17.66 23.46
N SER A 3 -16.30 -18.67 23.36
CA SER A 3 -15.96 -20.09 23.50
C SER A 3 -15.10 -20.69 22.38
N ARG A 4 -14.62 -19.87 21.42
CA ARG A 4 -14.03 -20.32 20.15
C ARG A 4 -12.61 -19.82 19.88
N GLY A 5 -11.93 -19.27 20.89
CA GLY A 5 -10.55 -18.82 20.82
C GLY A 5 -10.30 -17.62 19.87
N PRO A 6 -9.04 -17.17 19.77
CA PRO A 6 -8.64 -16.04 18.92
C PRO A 6 -9.01 -16.25 17.44
N LEU A 7 -9.35 -15.16 16.74
CA LEU A 7 -9.65 -15.17 15.31
C LEU A 7 -8.40 -15.53 14.50
N THR A 8 -7.25 -14.95 14.84
CA THR A 8 -5.96 -15.23 14.17
C THR A 8 -5.62 -16.73 14.19
N ALA A 9 -5.74 -17.37 15.37
CA ALA A 9 -5.51 -18.80 15.54
C ALA A 9 -6.46 -19.65 14.67
N TYR A 10 -7.72 -19.25 14.56
CA TYR A 10 -8.69 -19.91 13.68
C TYR A 10 -8.28 -19.80 12.20
N LEU A 11 -7.90 -18.61 11.73
CA LEU A 11 -7.45 -18.40 10.35
C LEU A 11 -6.23 -19.27 10.02
N LEU A 12 -5.20 -19.27 10.88
CA LEU A 12 -4.01 -20.12 10.72
C LEU A 12 -4.34 -21.61 10.61
N SER A 13 -5.28 -22.08 11.43
CA SER A 13 -5.68 -23.49 11.45
C SER A 13 -6.56 -23.92 10.27
N SER A 14 -7.10 -22.96 9.51
CA SER A 14 -8.12 -23.25 8.49
C SER A 14 -7.55 -23.78 7.18
N THR A 15 -6.31 -23.42 6.81
CA THR A 15 -5.69 -23.84 5.54
C THR A 15 -4.20 -24.22 5.68
N PRO A 16 -3.82 -25.12 6.61
CA PRO A 16 -2.42 -25.37 6.97
C PRO A 16 -1.54 -25.81 5.79
N ASN A 17 -2.09 -26.65 4.90
CA ASN A 17 -1.34 -27.13 3.73
C ASN A 17 -1.12 -26.04 2.68
N ALA A 18 -2.12 -25.20 2.43
CA ALA A 18 -1.99 -24.10 1.48
C ALA A 18 -1.04 -23.03 2.03
N LEU A 19 -1.16 -22.70 3.31
CA LEU A 19 -0.23 -21.80 3.99
C LEU A 19 1.21 -22.31 3.88
N LYS A 20 1.44 -23.60 4.13
CA LYS A 20 2.78 -24.19 3.98
C LYS A 20 3.33 -24.04 2.56
N ARG A 21 2.53 -24.23 1.52
CA ARG A 21 3.00 -24.04 0.13
C ARG A 21 3.31 -22.57 -0.16
N ALA A 22 2.47 -21.67 0.33
CA ALA A 22 2.66 -20.23 0.22
C ALA A 22 3.95 -19.73 0.90
N THR A 23 4.31 -20.32 2.05
CA THR A 23 5.46 -19.85 2.85
C THR A 23 6.72 -20.69 2.70
N ASN A 24 6.66 -21.84 2.01
CA ASN A 24 7.80 -22.74 1.81
C ASN A 24 8.06 -22.97 0.33
N HIS A 25 8.07 -21.88 -0.44
CA HIS A 25 8.23 -21.89 -1.88
C HIS A 25 9.69 -22.17 -2.31
N PRO A 26 9.94 -22.86 -3.45
CA PRO A 26 11.28 -23.07 -3.99
C PRO A 26 12.10 -21.78 -4.18
N PHE A 27 11.45 -20.67 -4.54
CA PHE A 27 12.08 -19.35 -4.59
C PHE A 27 12.75 -18.96 -3.26
N LEU A 28 12.04 -19.14 -2.14
CA LEU A 28 12.54 -18.83 -0.80
C LEU A 28 13.68 -19.76 -0.39
N ALA A 29 13.60 -21.02 -0.81
CA ALA A 29 14.67 -21.98 -0.57
C ALA A 29 15.95 -21.61 -1.35
N SER A 30 15.82 -21.18 -2.61
CA SER A 30 16.93 -20.66 -3.43
C SER A 30 17.48 -19.34 -2.91
N ALA A 31 16.63 -18.45 -2.40
CA ALA A 31 17.03 -17.23 -1.72
C ALA A 31 17.87 -17.55 -0.47
N GLY A 32 17.39 -18.46 0.37
CA GLY A 32 18.12 -18.95 1.54
C GLY A 32 19.42 -19.66 1.18
N ARG A 33 19.50 -20.32 0.01
CA ARG A 33 20.70 -21.01 -0.50
C ARG A 33 21.66 -20.13 -1.32
N GLY A 34 21.33 -18.85 -1.54
CA GLY A 34 22.20 -17.95 -2.31
C GLY A 34 22.29 -18.33 -3.79
N THR A 35 21.38 -19.17 -4.29
CA THR A 35 21.38 -19.65 -5.68
C THR A 35 20.46 -18.86 -6.60
N LEU A 36 19.69 -17.90 -6.05
CA LEU A 36 18.75 -17.10 -6.84
C LEU A 36 19.49 -16.05 -7.69
N PRO A 37 19.35 -16.05 -9.03
CA PRO A 37 20.04 -15.08 -9.88
C PRO A 37 19.52 -13.65 -9.71
N LYS A 38 20.44 -12.68 -9.87
CA LYS A 38 20.13 -11.25 -9.80
C LYS A 38 18.96 -10.79 -10.69
N ALA A 39 18.85 -11.33 -11.90
CA ALA A 39 17.77 -10.98 -12.83
C ALA A 39 16.39 -11.39 -12.27
N GLN A 40 16.31 -12.57 -11.66
CA GLN A 40 15.08 -13.08 -11.08
C GLN A 40 14.72 -12.34 -9.78
N LEU A 41 15.72 -12.03 -8.96
CA LEU A 41 15.54 -11.15 -7.80
C LEU A 41 15.00 -9.77 -8.22
N SER A 42 15.55 -9.19 -9.29
CA SER A 42 15.12 -7.89 -9.81
C SER A 42 13.66 -7.92 -10.28
N GLN A 43 13.25 -8.97 -11.00
CA GLN A 43 11.87 -9.15 -11.45
C GLN A 43 10.89 -9.29 -10.28
N TRP A 44 11.23 -10.07 -9.26
CA TRP A 44 10.40 -10.18 -8.07
C TRP A 44 10.31 -8.83 -7.34
N LEU A 45 11.45 -8.17 -7.10
CA LEU A 45 11.51 -6.92 -6.34
C LEU A 45 10.77 -5.77 -7.04
N SER A 46 10.73 -5.77 -8.38
CA SER A 46 9.96 -4.79 -9.14
C SER A 46 8.45 -4.96 -8.93
N GLN A 47 7.97 -6.20 -8.83
CA GLN A 47 6.57 -6.52 -8.51
C GLN A 47 6.24 -6.24 -7.05
N ASP A 48 7.14 -6.59 -6.14
CA ASP A 48 7.01 -6.32 -4.70
C ASP A 48 6.96 -4.82 -4.39
N ARG A 49 7.69 -4.00 -5.17
CA ARG A 49 7.58 -2.54 -5.12
C ARG A 49 6.18 -2.03 -5.50
N LEU A 50 5.54 -2.61 -6.52
CA LEU A 50 4.17 -2.24 -6.92
C LEU A 50 3.15 -2.66 -5.86
N TYR A 51 3.33 -3.85 -5.28
CA TYR A 51 2.58 -4.31 -4.12
C TYR A 51 2.69 -3.31 -2.96
N ALA A 52 3.90 -2.94 -2.54
CA ALA A 52 4.16 -1.99 -1.45
C ALA A 52 3.53 -0.61 -1.68
N GLN A 53 3.52 -0.11 -2.93
CA GLN A 53 2.84 1.13 -3.27
C GLN A 53 1.31 1.04 -3.10
N SER A 54 0.71 -0.11 -3.43
CA SER A 54 -0.73 -0.32 -3.25
C SER A 54 -1.13 -0.53 -1.79
N TYR A 55 -0.24 -1.14 -1.01
CA TYR A 55 -0.38 -1.29 0.44
C TYR A 55 -0.59 0.08 1.11
N ILE A 56 0.18 1.12 0.76
CA ILE A 56 0.00 2.48 1.28
C ILE A 56 -1.44 2.99 1.10
N ARG A 57 -2.00 2.78 -0.11
CA ARG A 57 -3.36 3.21 -0.43
C ARG A 57 -4.39 2.44 0.39
N PHE A 58 -4.20 1.14 0.52
CA PHE A 58 -5.06 0.27 1.32
C PHE A 58 -5.09 0.68 2.79
N ILE A 59 -3.94 0.91 3.42
CA ILE A 59 -3.89 1.36 4.82
C ILE A 59 -4.54 2.74 4.98
N GLY A 60 -4.36 3.65 4.02
CA GLY A 60 -5.06 4.94 4.00
C GLY A 60 -6.58 4.80 3.96
N LEU A 61 -7.10 3.83 3.20
CA LEU A 61 -8.53 3.51 3.18
C LEU A 61 -9.02 2.96 4.53
N LEU A 62 -8.25 2.08 5.19
CA LEU A 62 -8.59 1.59 6.52
C LEU A 62 -8.64 2.70 7.57
N LEU A 63 -7.63 3.57 7.59
CA LEU A 63 -7.57 4.73 8.49
C LEU A 63 -8.80 5.64 8.31
N SER A 64 -9.25 5.85 7.07
CA SER A 64 -10.42 6.71 6.78
C SER A 64 -11.74 6.19 7.39
N LYS A 65 -11.81 4.89 7.70
CA LYS A 65 -13.00 4.20 8.23
C LYS A 65 -13.07 4.25 9.75
N ILE A 66 -11.93 4.41 10.42
CA ILE A 66 -11.89 4.40 11.88
C ILE A 66 -12.46 5.72 12.42
N ARG A 67 -13.25 5.63 13.48
CA ARG A 67 -13.78 6.77 14.22
C ARG A 67 -13.20 6.76 15.62
N LEU A 68 -12.43 7.78 15.95
CA LEU A 68 -11.89 7.95 17.29
C LEU A 68 -13.03 8.29 18.26
N PRO A 69 -13.00 7.76 19.49
CA PRO A 69 -13.95 8.15 20.53
C PRO A 69 -13.91 9.67 20.76
N THR A 70 -15.08 10.30 20.82
CA THR A 70 -15.25 11.75 21.04
C THR A 70 -15.41 12.12 22.52
N GLN A 71 -15.15 11.18 23.43
CA GLN A 71 -15.41 11.41 24.86
C GLN A 71 -14.42 12.42 25.45
N ASN A 72 -14.94 13.31 26.29
CA ASN A 72 -14.10 14.24 27.05
C ASN A 72 -13.17 13.45 27.99
N PRO A 73 -11.87 13.77 28.05
CA PRO A 73 -10.88 13.07 28.89
C PRO A 73 -11.01 13.43 30.38
N THR A 74 -12.22 13.39 30.94
CA THR A 74 -12.52 13.85 32.31
C THR A 74 -12.79 12.71 33.30
N THR A 75 -12.57 11.45 32.89
CA THR A 75 -12.78 10.31 33.79
C THR A 75 -11.48 9.97 34.55
N PRO A 76 -11.51 9.86 35.89
CA PRO A 76 -10.33 9.52 36.70
C PRO A 76 -9.89 8.05 36.59
N THR A 77 -10.48 7.27 35.70
CA THR A 77 -10.08 5.87 35.43
C THR A 77 -8.89 5.83 34.47
N PRO A 78 -7.94 4.88 34.65
CA PRO A 78 -6.82 4.69 33.72
C PRO A 78 -7.33 4.60 32.27
N HIS A 79 -6.80 5.43 31.38
CA HIS A 79 -7.15 5.42 29.97
C HIS A 79 -6.65 4.12 29.36
N THR A 80 -7.53 3.10 29.29
CA THR A 80 -7.24 1.90 28.49
C THR A 80 -7.49 2.31 27.04
N GLN A 81 -6.50 2.16 26.16
CA GLN A 81 -6.68 2.49 24.75
C GLN A 81 -7.81 1.66 24.17
N SER A 82 -8.67 2.29 23.36
CA SER A 82 -9.75 1.55 22.69
C SER A 82 -9.19 0.71 21.54
N PRO A 83 -9.86 -0.38 21.14
CA PRO A 83 -9.45 -1.18 19.98
C PRO A 83 -9.27 -0.35 18.71
N GLU A 84 -10.07 0.71 18.53
CA GLU A 84 -9.95 1.66 17.42
C GLU A 84 -8.68 2.51 17.51
N GLN A 85 -8.26 2.91 18.71
CA GLN A 85 -6.99 3.62 18.92
C GLN A 85 -5.81 2.70 18.63
N ASN A 86 -5.87 1.43 19.09
CA ASN A 86 -4.84 0.44 18.81
C ASN A 86 -4.75 0.16 17.30
N ALA A 87 -5.89 0.03 16.62
CA ALA A 87 -5.98 -0.09 15.17
C ALA A 87 -5.33 1.10 14.44
N ILE A 88 -5.58 2.34 14.86
CA ILE A 88 -4.93 3.51 14.26
C ILE A 88 -3.42 3.46 14.46
N THR A 89 -2.95 3.12 15.66
CA THR A 89 -1.50 3.02 15.94
C THR A 89 -0.84 2.01 15.02
N VAL A 90 -1.35 0.77 14.94
CA VAL A 90 -0.72 -0.27 14.08
C VAL A 90 -0.78 0.08 12.60
N LEU A 91 -1.84 0.75 12.13
CA LEU A 91 -1.96 1.21 10.75
C LEU A 91 -0.98 2.36 10.43
N ILE A 92 -0.72 3.25 11.38
CA ILE A 92 0.31 4.30 11.22
C ILE A 92 1.70 3.66 11.19
N ASP A 93 1.98 2.73 12.10
CA ASP A 93 3.25 1.99 12.12
C ASP A 93 3.46 1.25 10.80
N ALA A 94 2.42 0.61 10.25
CA ALA A 94 2.45 -0.02 8.94
C ALA A 94 2.85 0.95 7.81
N LEU A 95 2.30 2.18 7.81
CA LEU A 95 2.68 3.21 6.83
C LEU A 95 4.12 3.70 7.00
N VAL A 96 4.61 3.79 8.23
CA VAL A 96 6.00 4.18 8.51
C VAL A 96 6.96 3.06 8.05
N ASN A 97 6.61 1.81 8.32
CA ASN A 97 7.38 0.64 7.91
C ASN A 97 7.46 0.54 6.39
N ILE A 98 6.33 0.50 5.68
CA ILE A 98 6.33 0.33 4.22
C ILE A 98 7.05 1.48 3.48
N ARG A 99 6.99 2.71 4.01
CA ARG A 99 7.77 3.85 3.47
C ARG A 99 9.28 3.64 3.66
N THR A 100 9.67 3.11 4.80
CA THR A 100 11.06 2.77 5.11
C THR A 100 11.54 1.62 4.23
N GLU A 101 10.69 0.62 4.00
CA GLU A 101 10.96 -0.51 3.11
C GLU A 101 11.15 -0.09 1.66
N LEU A 102 10.31 0.80 1.13
CA LEU A 102 10.50 1.35 -0.22
C LEU A 102 11.86 2.06 -0.37
N SER A 103 12.29 2.80 0.67
CA SER A 103 13.62 3.44 0.69
C SER A 103 14.74 2.39 0.78
N PHE A 104 14.51 1.32 1.56
CA PHE A 104 15.41 0.18 1.67
C PHE A 104 15.56 -0.58 0.34
N PHE A 105 14.49 -0.72 -0.45
CA PHE A 105 14.53 -1.34 -1.78
C PHE A 105 15.43 -0.54 -2.71
N GLU A 106 15.26 0.78 -2.75
CA GLU A 106 16.08 1.67 -3.59
C GLU A 106 17.56 1.62 -3.21
N LYS A 107 17.84 1.68 -1.90
CA LYS A 107 19.23 1.57 -1.41
C LYS A 107 19.86 0.23 -1.77
N THR A 108 19.15 -0.88 -1.50
CA THR A 108 19.66 -2.23 -1.77
C THR A 108 19.81 -2.48 -3.26
N ALA A 109 18.90 -1.96 -4.09
CA ALA A 109 19.03 -2.03 -5.54
C ALA A 109 20.29 -1.33 -6.05
N ASN A 110 20.62 -0.15 -5.50
CA ASN A 110 21.86 0.54 -5.85
C ASN A 110 23.10 -0.23 -5.38
N ASP A 111 23.11 -0.71 -4.13
CA ASP A 111 24.24 -1.41 -3.53
C ASP A 111 24.57 -2.72 -4.30
N TYR A 112 23.56 -3.44 -4.78
CA TYR A 112 23.72 -4.75 -5.44
C TYR A 112 23.43 -4.72 -6.95
N SER A 113 23.21 -3.54 -7.55
CA SER A 113 22.89 -3.37 -8.98
C SER A 113 21.63 -4.14 -9.44
N LEU A 114 20.54 -4.07 -8.67
CA LEU A 114 19.24 -4.65 -9.01
C LEU A 114 18.41 -3.66 -9.85
N ASP A 115 17.60 -4.19 -10.76
CA ASP A 115 16.69 -3.39 -11.59
C ASP A 115 15.27 -3.41 -11.02
N LEU A 116 14.84 -2.30 -10.40
CA LEU A 116 13.50 -2.14 -9.84
C LEU A 116 12.40 -1.93 -10.90
N THR A 117 12.74 -2.00 -12.19
CA THR A 117 11.82 -1.92 -13.33
C THR A 117 11.81 -3.19 -14.17
N ALA A 118 12.49 -4.26 -13.73
CA ALA A 118 12.61 -5.51 -14.46
C ALA A 118 11.24 -6.17 -14.68
N ILE A 119 11.03 -6.71 -15.88
CA ILE A 119 9.80 -7.41 -16.28
C ILE A 119 10.17 -8.86 -16.64
N SER A 120 9.31 -9.83 -16.31
CA SER A 120 9.48 -11.22 -16.76
C SER A 120 9.22 -11.34 -18.27
N ALA A 121 10.06 -12.09 -18.98
CA ALA A 121 9.91 -12.34 -20.42
C ALA A 121 8.59 -13.05 -20.77
N GLU A 122 8.07 -13.86 -19.84
CA GLU A 122 6.83 -14.64 -20.00
C GLU A 122 5.59 -13.74 -19.85
N GLU A 123 5.71 -12.68 -19.05
CA GLU A 123 4.67 -11.68 -18.82
C GLU A 123 4.73 -10.53 -19.84
N GLY A 124 5.89 -10.33 -20.48
CA GLY A 124 6.09 -9.51 -21.68
C GLY A 124 5.49 -10.10 -22.95
N GLY A 125 4.85 -11.28 -22.88
CA GLY A 125 4.21 -12.01 -23.99
C GLY A 125 2.94 -11.36 -24.57
N CYS A 126 2.70 -10.08 -24.30
CA CYS A 126 1.78 -9.28 -25.08
C CYS A 126 2.53 -8.74 -26.32
N THR A 127 2.64 -9.55 -27.38
CA THR A 127 2.71 -9.01 -28.75
C THR A 127 1.40 -8.28 -29.03
N LEU A 128 1.23 -7.09 -28.46
CA LEU A 128 0.16 -6.18 -28.80
C LEU A 128 0.52 -5.56 -30.15
N THR A 129 -0.01 -6.15 -31.23
CA THR A 129 -0.05 -5.51 -32.54
C THR A 129 -0.86 -4.23 -32.40
N SER A 130 -0.16 -3.10 -32.39
CA SER A 130 -0.72 -1.75 -32.36
C SER A 130 -1.55 -1.50 -33.62
N CYS A 131 -2.87 -1.43 -33.46
CA CYS A 131 -3.80 -0.77 -34.37
C CYS A 131 -4.89 -0.08 -33.54
N GLY A 132 -4.78 1.22 -33.32
CA GLY A 132 -5.89 2.05 -32.82
C GLY A 132 -5.44 3.15 -31.87
N GLN A 133 -5.64 4.40 -32.28
CA GLN A 133 -5.70 5.53 -31.35
C GLN A 133 -6.94 5.33 -30.46
N GLY A 134 -6.72 4.89 -29.23
CA GLY A 134 -7.75 4.70 -28.23
C GLY A 134 -7.19 5.05 -26.87
N SER A 135 -7.65 6.18 -26.33
CA SER A 135 -7.57 6.53 -24.92
C SER A 135 -8.30 5.46 -24.09
N ASP A 136 -7.59 4.72 -23.24
CA ASP A 136 -7.97 4.38 -21.86
C ASP A 136 -7.02 3.33 -21.25
N ILE A 137 -7.05 3.27 -19.91
CA ILE A 137 -6.33 2.40 -18.96
C ILE A 137 -5.17 3.11 -18.22
N THR A 138 -5.58 3.79 -17.14
CA THR A 138 -4.89 3.95 -15.83
C THR A 138 -3.35 3.99 -15.84
N ILE A 139 -2.82 5.15 -16.20
CA ILE A 139 -1.49 5.58 -15.76
C ILE A 139 -1.60 5.99 -14.29
N SER A 140 -1.03 5.19 -13.39
CA SER A 140 -0.57 5.73 -12.10
C SER A 140 0.56 6.71 -12.45
N ALA A 141 0.34 7.99 -12.17
CA ALA A 141 1.26 9.07 -12.53
C ALA A 141 2.70 8.72 -12.12
N GLY A 142 3.58 8.62 -13.11
CA GLY A 142 5.02 8.53 -12.89
C GLY A 142 5.50 9.77 -12.16
N ILE A 143 6.21 9.53 -11.05
CA ILE A 143 7.08 10.49 -10.40
C ILE A 143 8.14 10.97 -11.39
N SER A 144 7.93 12.16 -11.96
CA SER A 144 8.98 12.88 -12.68
C SER A 144 9.97 13.42 -11.66
N SER A 145 11.16 12.83 -11.59
CA SER A 145 12.28 13.31 -10.78
C SER A 145 12.95 14.51 -11.48
N THR A 146 12.30 15.67 -11.46
CA THR A 146 12.94 16.95 -11.78
C THR A 146 12.40 17.99 -10.82
N GLY A 147 13.22 18.31 -9.80
CA GLY A 147 12.88 19.29 -8.78
C GLY A 147 12.82 20.72 -9.31
N SER A 148 11.93 21.49 -8.69
CA SER A 148 11.96 22.94 -8.48
C SER A 148 10.66 23.27 -7.75
N GLY A 149 10.54 23.98 -6.65
CA GLY A 149 11.45 24.71 -5.78
C GLY A 149 10.57 25.42 -4.74
N SER A 150 11.08 25.56 -3.53
CA SER A 150 10.74 26.61 -2.54
C SER A 150 9.35 26.67 -1.90
N CYS A 151 9.32 26.43 -0.59
CA CYS A 151 8.60 27.25 0.40
C CYS A 151 9.48 27.37 1.66
N PRO A 152 9.83 28.58 2.14
CA PRO A 152 10.66 28.74 3.34
C PRO A 152 9.78 28.74 4.60
N GLY A 153 9.93 27.72 5.44
CA GLY A 153 9.45 27.73 6.81
C GLY A 153 10.52 28.34 7.72
N LEU A 154 10.27 29.54 8.24
CA LEU A 154 11.13 30.20 9.22
C LEU A 154 11.07 29.47 10.56
N THR A 155 12.23 28.94 10.97
CA THR A 155 12.54 28.50 12.33
C THR A 155 12.81 29.71 13.21
N GLY A 156 12.12 29.82 14.35
CA GLY A 156 12.43 30.79 15.39
C GLY A 156 12.41 30.12 16.76
N GLY A 157 13.58 29.69 17.23
CA GLY A 157 13.84 29.43 18.64
C GLY A 157 14.93 30.39 19.12
N ASN A 158 14.72 30.99 20.29
CA ASN A 158 15.76 31.28 21.30
C ASN A 158 15.10 31.76 22.60
N ASP A 159 15.60 31.22 23.70
CA ASP A 159 15.24 31.42 25.11
C ASP A 159 16.01 32.59 25.79
N GLU A 160 15.56 32.92 27.02
CA GLU A 160 16.12 33.80 28.09
C GLU A 160 15.96 35.33 27.90
N GLY A 161 15.37 36.19 28.74
CA GLY A 161 14.98 36.29 30.18
C GLY A 161 15.40 37.72 30.69
N PRO A 162 15.06 38.28 31.89
CA PRO A 162 13.91 38.13 32.80
C PRO A 162 13.30 39.47 33.37
N GLN A 163 12.23 39.34 34.20
CA GLN A 163 11.77 40.20 35.33
C GLN A 163 11.04 41.57 35.13
N LYS A 164 9.77 41.70 35.59
CA LYS A 164 9.29 42.26 36.90
C LYS A 164 7.93 43.00 36.85
N ASN A 165 7.03 42.58 37.76
CA ASN A 165 5.97 43.25 38.55
C ASN A 165 5.30 44.57 38.11
N GLY A 166 3.96 44.60 38.18
CA GLY A 166 3.19 45.80 38.54
C GLY A 166 1.73 45.83 38.07
N ASN A 167 0.78 45.66 39.00
CA ASN A 167 -0.62 46.11 38.94
C ASN A 167 -0.85 46.96 40.22
N PRO A 168 -1.91 47.78 40.45
CA PRO A 168 -3.16 48.02 39.70
C PRO A 168 -3.59 49.52 39.63
N GLY A 169 -4.74 49.86 39.00
CA GLY A 169 -5.39 51.18 39.19
C GLY A 169 -6.43 51.57 38.12
N ALA A 170 -7.51 52.24 38.53
CA ALA A 170 -8.82 52.26 37.89
C ALA A 170 -9.31 53.64 37.35
N CYS A 171 -10.45 53.61 36.63
CA CYS A 171 -11.48 54.66 36.38
C CYS A 171 -11.39 55.65 35.16
N VAL A 172 -12.08 55.31 34.03
CA VAL A 172 -13.30 55.90 33.35
C VAL A 172 -13.52 57.45 33.32
N PRO A 173 -14.25 58.13 32.37
CA PRO A 173 -14.84 57.82 31.02
C PRO A 173 -14.56 58.84 29.84
N SER A 174 -15.16 58.56 28.66
CA SER A 174 -15.60 59.46 27.55
C SER A 174 -14.62 59.56 26.34
N THR A 175 -14.96 59.42 25.04
CA THR A 175 -16.22 59.39 24.26
C THR A 175 -15.94 58.87 22.83
N LYS A 176 -16.88 58.06 22.28
CA LYS A 176 -17.31 57.86 20.86
C LYS A 176 -16.29 57.57 19.73
N SER A 177 -16.34 56.34 19.17
CA SER A 177 -16.72 56.06 17.75
C SER A 177 -16.99 54.54 17.58
N VAL A 178 -18.24 54.12 17.36
CA VAL A 178 -18.86 53.60 16.11
C VAL A 178 -18.15 52.40 15.47
N ALA A 179 -18.61 51.18 15.77
CA ALA A 179 -19.23 50.23 14.82
C ALA A 179 -19.55 48.88 15.53
N PRO A 180 -20.61 48.15 15.11
CA PRO A 180 -21.29 47.14 15.91
C PRO A 180 -20.82 45.70 15.66
N GLY A 181 -21.02 44.84 16.66
CA GLY A 181 -20.69 43.42 16.61
C GLY A 181 -21.68 42.57 15.82
N HIS A 182 -21.35 41.29 15.64
CA HIS A 182 -22.32 40.27 15.31
C HIS A 182 -21.93 38.94 15.96
N GLY A 183 -22.81 38.46 16.82
CA GLY A 183 -22.85 37.09 17.28
C GLY A 183 -23.70 36.23 16.34
N LEU A 184 -23.37 34.93 16.38
CA LEU A 184 -24.21 33.73 16.22
C LEU A 184 -24.97 33.50 14.89
N CYS A 185 -24.85 32.23 14.48
CA CYS A 185 -25.63 31.50 13.47
C CYS A 185 -26.99 32.11 13.10
N GLN A 186 -27.25 32.20 11.79
CA GLN A 186 -28.59 32.00 11.24
C GLN A 186 -28.57 31.11 10.01
N SER A 187 -29.59 30.25 10.02
CA SER A 187 -30.06 29.27 9.05
C SER A 187 -30.52 29.86 7.71
N GLN A 188 -30.39 29.05 6.66
CA GLN A 188 -31.26 28.90 5.47
C GLN A 188 -31.73 30.16 4.71
N GLY A 189 -31.46 30.18 3.40
CA GLY A 189 -32.17 31.03 2.43
C GLY A 189 -31.31 31.42 1.23
N GLU A 190 -31.92 31.49 0.06
CA GLU A 190 -31.32 31.51 -1.29
C GLU A 190 -30.73 32.87 -1.75
N CYS A 191 -30.20 32.86 -2.99
CA CYS A 191 -29.77 33.96 -3.88
C CYS A 191 -28.25 34.24 -3.81
N GLN A 192 -27.46 34.40 -4.87
CA GLN A 192 -27.68 34.54 -6.32
C GLN A 192 -26.30 34.35 -6.99
N MET A 193 -26.22 33.61 -8.09
CA MET A 193 -25.01 33.57 -8.95
C MET A 193 -24.94 34.84 -9.82
N PRO A 194 -23.76 35.46 -10.02
CA PRO A 194 -23.54 36.34 -11.16
C PRO A 194 -23.29 35.49 -12.42
N GLY A 195 -24.14 35.65 -13.43
CA GLY A 195 -23.88 35.16 -14.79
C GLY A 195 -22.73 35.94 -15.46
N GLY A 196 -22.12 35.47 -16.53
CA GLY A 196 -22.30 34.22 -17.26
C GLY A 196 -21.27 34.09 -18.37
N GLU A 197 -21.12 32.88 -18.91
CA GLU A 197 -20.85 32.60 -20.32
C GLU A 197 -21.12 31.11 -20.54
N VAL A 198 -22.01 30.81 -21.49
CA VAL A 198 -22.49 29.47 -21.83
C VAL A 198 -21.74 29.00 -23.07
N CYS A 199 -20.94 27.94 -22.97
CA CYS A 199 -20.51 27.17 -24.14
C CYS A 199 -21.50 26.03 -24.37
N ALA A 200 -22.28 26.14 -25.45
CA ALA A 200 -23.19 25.12 -25.94
C ALA A 200 -22.45 24.03 -26.76
N PRO A 201 -22.99 22.80 -26.83
CA PRO A 201 -22.36 21.68 -27.55
C PRO A 201 -22.52 21.82 -29.07
N GLY A 202 -21.42 21.55 -29.79
CA GLY A 202 -21.38 21.57 -31.26
C GLY A 202 -22.09 20.37 -31.92
N PRO A 203 -22.53 20.52 -33.18
CA PRO A 203 -23.55 19.66 -33.77
C PRO A 203 -23.04 18.37 -34.41
N GLN A 204 -24.00 17.47 -34.56
CA GLN A 204 -23.97 16.15 -35.14
C GLN A 204 -23.40 16.07 -36.57
N PHE A 205 -22.85 14.88 -36.84
CA PHE A 205 -22.49 14.29 -38.12
C PHE A 205 -23.41 14.69 -39.28
N ASN A 206 -22.80 15.05 -40.42
CA ASN A 206 -23.47 15.10 -41.70
C ASN A 206 -22.73 14.19 -42.69
N GLU A 207 -23.42 13.16 -43.18
CA GLU A 207 -23.03 12.38 -44.35
C GLU A 207 -23.07 13.27 -45.60
N SER A 208 -22.00 13.28 -46.39
CA SER A 208 -22.00 13.33 -47.88
C SER A 208 -20.61 13.64 -48.40
N GLY A 209 -19.98 12.67 -49.07
CA GLY A 209 -18.71 12.87 -49.77
C GLY A 209 -18.23 11.60 -50.46
N ARG A 210 -18.78 11.33 -51.66
CA ARG A 210 -18.31 10.28 -52.57
C ARG A 210 -16.88 10.54 -53.04
N GLY A 211 -16.09 9.46 -53.10
CA GLY A 211 -15.28 9.13 -54.27
C GLY A 211 -13.79 9.44 -54.20
N ALA A 212 -12.97 8.41 -53.98
CA ALA A 212 -11.72 8.18 -54.72
C ALA A 212 -11.23 6.75 -54.43
N GLU A 213 -11.05 5.96 -55.49
CA GLU A 213 -10.41 4.64 -55.46
C GLU A 213 -8.92 4.72 -55.06
N PRO A 214 -8.31 3.65 -54.51
CA PRO A 214 -6.88 3.60 -54.31
C PRO A 214 -6.18 3.23 -55.63
N GLY A 215 -5.47 4.21 -56.19
CA GLY A 215 -4.54 4.01 -57.29
C GLY A 215 -3.30 3.22 -56.85
N VAL A 216 -2.96 2.22 -57.66
CA VAL A 216 -1.73 1.44 -57.62
C VAL A 216 -0.52 2.36 -57.81
N GLY A 217 0.45 2.31 -56.88
CA GLY A 217 1.69 3.09 -56.94
C GLY A 217 2.84 2.32 -56.29
N ALA A 218 3.92 2.18 -57.05
CA ALA A 218 5.07 1.31 -56.86
C ALA A 218 5.89 1.49 -55.57
N ASP A 219 6.37 0.35 -55.08
CA ASP A 219 7.76 0.03 -54.72
C ASP A 219 8.64 1.14 -54.11
N VAL A 220 8.82 1.07 -52.79
CA VAL A 220 10.03 1.54 -52.11
C VAL A 220 10.47 0.45 -51.14
N GLY A 221 11.55 -0.24 -51.50
CA GLY A 221 12.26 -1.17 -50.63
C GLY A 221 12.63 -0.50 -49.31
N GLY A 222 11.97 -0.91 -48.24
CA GLY A 222 12.30 -0.56 -46.87
C GLY A 222 12.35 -1.84 -46.05
N LYS A 223 13.51 -2.12 -45.46
CA LYS A 223 13.72 -3.23 -44.53
C LYS A 223 12.52 -3.36 -43.60
N VAL A 224 11.97 -4.57 -43.48
CA VAL A 224 11.09 -4.96 -42.37
C VAL A 224 11.94 -4.87 -41.11
N GLY A 225 12.02 -3.67 -40.55
CA GLY A 225 12.46 -3.46 -39.18
C GLY A 225 11.37 -4.08 -38.31
N GLU A 226 11.71 -5.16 -37.62
CA GLU A 226 10.96 -5.62 -36.45
C GLU A 226 10.66 -4.39 -35.59
N ARG A 227 9.39 -3.98 -35.53
CA ARG A 227 8.95 -2.98 -34.56
C ARG A 227 9.09 -3.64 -33.19
N CYS A 228 10.20 -3.34 -32.54
CA CYS A 228 10.42 -3.59 -31.13
C CYS A 228 9.22 -3.01 -30.36
N GLY A 229 8.39 -3.88 -29.80
CA GLY A 229 7.31 -3.47 -28.92
C GLY A 229 7.90 -2.82 -27.67
N THR A 230 7.40 -1.65 -27.29
CA THR A 230 7.80 -1.02 -26.02
C THR A 230 7.27 -1.89 -24.87
N LEU A 231 8.15 -2.65 -24.22
CA LEU A 231 7.81 -3.33 -22.96
C LEU A 231 7.54 -2.26 -21.90
N PHE A 232 6.32 -2.23 -21.37
CA PHE A 232 5.91 -1.26 -20.35
C PHE A 232 5.95 -1.92 -18.97
N PHE A 233 6.66 -1.29 -18.03
CA PHE A 233 6.70 -1.74 -16.64
C PHE A 233 5.29 -1.70 -16.04
N CYS A 234 4.75 -2.86 -15.69
CA CYS A 234 3.41 -2.98 -15.14
C CYS A 234 3.30 -4.14 -14.14
N ALA A 235 2.25 -4.08 -13.32
CA ALA A 235 1.89 -5.17 -12.43
C ALA A 235 1.50 -6.39 -13.26
N ASN A 236 2.11 -7.52 -12.93
CA ASN A 236 1.69 -8.80 -13.48
C ASN A 236 0.33 -9.23 -12.96
N ARG A 237 -0.16 -10.39 -13.41
CA ARG A 237 -1.51 -10.86 -13.05
C ARG A 237 -1.68 -11.03 -11.54
N THR A 238 -0.72 -11.64 -10.87
CA THR A 238 -0.79 -11.88 -9.42
C THR A 238 -0.68 -10.57 -8.64
N THR A 239 0.29 -9.71 -8.98
CA THR A 239 0.45 -8.37 -8.39
C THR A 239 -0.81 -7.53 -8.59
N ARG A 240 -1.42 -7.54 -9.77
CA ARG A 240 -2.69 -6.86 -10.03
C ARG A 240 -3.82 -7.42 -9.17
N ALA A 241 -3.94 -8.74 -9.05
CA ALA A 241 -4.94 -9.36 -8.18
C ALA A 241 -4.74 -8.97 -6.70
N TYR A 242 -3.48 -8.82 -6.26
CA TYR A 242 -3.15 -8.31 -4.93
C TYR A 242 -3.59 -6.85 -4.73
N ILE A 243 -3.28 -5.99 -5.70
CA ILE A 243 -3.70 -4.58 -5.72
C ILE A 243 -5.23 -4.47 -5.66
N ASP A 244 -5.94 -5.26 -6.46
CA ASP A 244 -7.40 -5.25 -6.50
C ASP A 244 -8.00 -5.76 -5.18
N MET A 245 -7.42 -6.80 -4.58
CA MET A 245 -7.81 -7.30 -3.26
C MET A 245 -7.66 -6.22 -2.19
N PHE A 246 -6.53 -5.50 -2.18
CA PHE A 246 -6.28 -4.39 -1.27
C PHE A 246 -7.28 -3.26 -1.43
N MET A 247 -7.62 -2.88 -2.67
CA MET A 247 -8.64 -1.85 -2.89
C MET A 247 -10.02 -2.33 -2.44
N SER A 248 -10.33 -3.61 -2.63
CA SER A 248 -11.59 -4.23 -2.20
C SER A 248 -11.71 -4.27 -0.67
N ALA A 249 -10.69 -4.76 0.03
CA ALA A 249 -10.64 -4.82 1.49
C ALA A 249 -10.67 -3.42 2.16
N GLY A 250 -10.10 -2.42 1.49
CA GLY A 250 -10.17 -1.02 1.91
C GLY A 250 -11.53 -0.35 1.65
N SER A 251 -12.38 -0.93 0.81
CA SER A 251 -13.63 -0.29 0.38
C SER A 251 -14.61 -0.02 1.53
N SER A 252 -15.57 0.88 1.30
CA SER A 252 -16.56 1.31 2.31
C SER A 252 -17.52 0.20 2.73
N GLY A 253 -17.69 -0.86 1.91
CA GLY A 253 -18.57 -2.00 2.21
C GLY A 253 -17.94 -3.08 3.09
N VAL A 254 -16.62 -3.02 3.33
CA VAL A 254 -15.88 -4.00 4.13
C VAL A 254 -15.68 -3.44 5.55
N SER A 255 -15.70 -4.26 6.59
CA SER A 255 -15.44 -3.77 7.96
C SER A 255 -13.97 -3.42 8.19
N VAL A 256 -13.67 -2.64 9.25
CA VAL A 256 -12.26 -2.38 9.65
C VAL A 256 -11.58 -3.67 10.09
N LEU A 257 -12.29 -4.55 10.79
CA LEU A 257 -11.77 -5.84 11.25
C LEU A 257 -11.37 -6.74 10.07
N GLU A 258 -12.18 -6.84 9.03
CA GLU A 258 -11.81 -7.58 7.81
C GLU A 258 -10.55 -7.00 7.15
N GLY A 259 -10.45 -5.68 7.07
CA GLY A 259 -9.25 -5.01 6.57
C GLY A 259 -8.01 -5.28 7.42
N LEU A 260 -8.12 -5.24 8.74
CA LEU A 260 -7.00 -5.59 9.63
C LEU A 260 -6.64 -7.07 9.55
N ALA A 261 -7.62 -7.96 9.33
CA ALA A 261 -7.35 -9.37 9.08
C ALA A 261 -6.58 -9.57 7.76
N VAL A 262 -6.89 -8.78 6.72
CA VAL A 262 -6.12 -8.77 5.46
C VAL A 262 -4.68 -8.32 5.72
N LEU A 263 -4.49 -7.19 6.41
CA LEU A 263 -3.16 -6.69 6.79
C LEU A 263 -2.38 -7.74 7.58
N TRP A 264 -2.94 -8.27 8.67
CA TRP A 264 -2.27 -9.30 9.48
C TRP A 264 -1.92 -10.54 8.66
N ALA A 265 -2.85 -11.00 7.80
CA ALA A 265 -2.65 -12.19 7.00
C ALA A 265 -1.52 -12.04 5.98
N THR A 266 -1.37 -10.88 5.34
CA THR A 266 -0.23 -10.62 4.45
C THR A 266 1.09 -10.62 5.22
N GLU A 267 1.14 -9.94 6.37
CA GLU A 267 2.36 -9.81 7.17
C GLU A 267 2.80 -11.16 7.78
N VAL A 268 1.85 -11.96 8.29
CA VAL A 268 2.18 -13.27 8.86
C VAL A 268 2.62 -14.28 7.80
N CYS A 269 2.10 -14.20 6.58
CA CYS A 269 2.58 -15.02 5.47
C CYS A 269 4.01 -14.63 5.10
N TYR A 270 4.28 -13.34 4.98
CA TYR A 270 5.60 -12.82 4.65
C TYR A 270 6.64 -13.16 5.73
N LEU A 271 6.33 -12.97 7.01
CA LEU A 271 7.19 -13.35 8.13
C LEU A 271 7.54 -14.86 8.09
N ARG A 272 6.55 -15.72 7.85
CA ARG A 272 6.76 -17.17 7.76
C ARG A 272 7.62 -17.55 6.56
N ALA A 273 7.39 -16.91 5.42
CA ALA A 273 8.17 -17.10 4.20
C ALA A 273 9.66 -16.77 4.42
N TRP A 274 9.95 -15.61 4.98
CA TRP A 274 11.33 -15.19 5.24
C TRP A 274 11.99 -15.95 6.37
N ARG A 275 11.24 -16.43 7.37
CA ARG A 275 11.77 -17.37 8.38
C ARG A 275 12.13 -18.72 7.80
N PHE A 276 11.37 -19.21 6.83
CA PHE A 276 11.72 -20.41 6.09
C PHE A 276 13.02 -20.20 5.30
N ALA A 277 13.14 -19.09 4.55
CA ALA A 277 14.38 -18.73 3.85
C ALA A 277 15.58 -18.60 4.81
N ALA A 278 15.39 -17.96 5.96
CA ALA A 278 16.40 -17.88 7.03
C ALA A 278 16.79 -19.27 7.57
N GLY A 279 15.84 -20.21 7.63
CA GLY A 279 16.10 -21.62 7.94
C GLY A 279 17.04 -22.25 6.93
N CYS A 280 16.72 -22.15 5.64
CA CYS A 280 17.56 -22.66 4.55
C CYS A 280 18.95 -22.02 4.55
N MET A 281 19.05 -20.72 4.86
CA MET A 281 20.33 -20.01 4.99
C MET A 281 21.20 -20.57 6.13
N ARG A 282 20.61 -20.93 7.26
CA ARG A 282 21.37 -21.56 8.36
C ARG A 282 21.82 -22.98 8.02
N GLU A 283 21.00 -23.74 7.29
CA GLU A 283 21.32 -25.11 6.88
C GLU A 283 22.44 -25.18 5.84
N ASP A 284 22.48 -24.22 4.91
CA ASP A 284 23.52 -24.12 3.89
C ASP A 284 24.92 -23.87 4.50
N GLY A 285 24.99 -22.97 5.50
CA GLY A 285 26.19 -22.77 6.31
C GLY A 285 27.32 -21.96 5.68
N GLU A 286 27.20 -21.56 4.40
CA GLU A 286 28.11 -20.59 3.77
C GLU A 286 28.01 -19.23 4.47
N LYS A 287 29.14 -18.52 4.58
CA LYS A 287 29.23 -17.22 5.25
C LYS A 287 29.78 -16.11 4.34
N ASP A 288 30.35 -16.48 3.20
CA ASP A 288 30.82 -15.54 2.18
C ASP A 288 29.73 -15.31 1.12
N TYR A 289 28.71 -14.52 1.50
CA TYR A 289 27.54 -14.23 0.67
C TYR A 289 27.85 -13.45 -0.62
N LYS A 290 29.07 -12.90 -0.76
CA LYS A 290 29.50 -12.25 -2.02
C LYS A 290 29.54 -13.22 -3.20
N LYS A 291 29.58 -14.53 -2.93
CA LYS A 291 29.53 -15.59 -3.94
C LYS A 291 28.10 -15.96 -4.35
N ASP A 292 27.09 -15.46 -3.65
CA ASP A 292 25.70 -15.73 -3.99
C ASP A 292 25.38 -15.21 -5.41
N ALA A 293 24.44 -15.87 -6.08
CA ALA A 293 24.06 -15.56 -7.45
C ALA A 293 23.42 -14.17 -7.63
N ASP A 294 22.97 -13.54 -6.54
CA ASP A 294 22.49 -12.17 -6.49
C ASP A 294 23.54 -11.16 -5.96
N GLY A 295 24.72 -11.65 -5.57
CA GLY A 295 25.80 -10.88 -4.95
C GLY A 295 25.66 -10.68 -3.44
N GLY A 296 24.77 -11.42 -2.77
CA GLY A 296 24.56 -11.44 -1.32
C GLY A 296 23.34 -10.64 -0.87
N ALA A 297 22.57 -10.05 -1.79
CA ALA A 297 21.48 -9.12 -1.47
C ALA A 297 20.42 -9.76 -0.56
N LEU A 298 20.00 -11.00 -0.86
CA LEU A 298 19.01 -11.72 -0.07
C LEU A 298 19.51 -12.05 1.34
N ARG A 299 20.68 -12.69 1.45
CA ARG A 299 21.20 -13.18 2.74
C ARG A 299 21.73 -12.07 3.65
N GLU A 300 22.31 -11.01 3.08
CA GLU A 300 22.86 -9.89 3.84
C GLU A 300 21.80 -8.85 4.24
N ARG A 301 20.74 -8.69 3.44
CA ARG A 301 19.76 -7.60 3.64
C ARG A 301 18.34 -8.13 3.83
N PHE A 302 17.72 -8.68 2.79
CA PHE A 302 16.28 -8.96 2.77
C PHE A 302 15.86 -10.00 3.81
N ILE A 303 16.55 -11.14 3.90
CA ILE A 303 16.25 -12.19 4.87
C ILE A 303 16.39 -11.66 6.30
N GLN A 304 17.43 -10.87 6.58
CA GLN A 304 17.66 -10.30 7.90
C GLN A 304 16.55 -9.33 8.31
N ASN A 305 16.04 -8.54 7.35
CA ASN A 305 14.99 -7.56 7.60
C ASN A 305 13.65 -8.22 7.98
N TRP A 306 13.18 -9.17 7.16
CA TRP A 306 11.84 -9.74 7.30
C TRP A 306 11.77 -11.04 8.10
N ALA A 307 12.91 -11.63 8.48
CA ALA A 307 12.96 -12.69 9.49
C ALA A 307 13.31 -12.17 10.89
N SER A 308 13.42 -10.84 11.05
CA SER A 308 13.81 -10.17 12.29
C SER A 308 12.79 -10.35 13.42
N VAL A 309 13.25 -10.11 14.65
CA VAL A 309 12.38 -10.11 15.84
C VAL A 309 11.49 -8.87 15.82
N GLU A 310 12.03 -7.73 15.38
CA GLU A 310 11.31 -6.47 15.27
C GLU A 310 10.11 -6.57 14.30
N PHE A 311 10.28 -7.29 13.19
CA PHE A 311 9.19 -7.56 12.25
C PHE A 311 8.16 -8.54 12.84
N GLU A 312 8.60 -9.61 13.53
CA GLU A 312 7.68 -10.50 14.26
C GLU A 312 6.83 -9.73 15.29
N GLU A 313 7.45 -8.89 16.12
CA GLU A 313 6.74 -8.09 17.10
C GLU A 313 5.71 -7.16 16.45
N PHE A 314 5.98 -6.65 15.26
CA PHE A 314 5.02 -5.87 14.49
C PHE A 314 3.84 -6.73 14.01
N VAL A 315 4.11 -7.92 13.44
CA VAL A 315 3.06 -8.87 13.01
C VAL A 315 2.18 -9.29 14.19
N ASP A 316 2.78 -9.59 15.34
CA ASP A 316 2.06 -9.98 16.55
C ASP A 316 1.16 -8.86 17.05
N ARG A 317 1.63 -7.59 17.05
CA ARG A 317 0.78 -6.43 17.41
C ARG A 317 -0.43 -6.28 16.49
N ILE A 318 -0.30 -6.53 15.19
CA ILE A 318 -1.48 -6.50 14.30
C ILE A 318 -2.44 -7.63 14.67
N GLY A 319 -1.91 -8.83 14.96
CA GLY A 319 -2.70 -9.99 15.38
C GLY A 319 -3.49 -9.72 16.66
N ASP A 320 -2.85 -9.12 17.66
CA ASP A 320 -3.48 -8.72 18.92
C ASP A 320 -4.66 -7.77 18.69
N VAL A 321 -4.50 -6.77 17.81
CA VAL A 321 -5.57 -5.84 17.45
C VAL A 321 -6.72 -6.54 16.72
N VAL A 322 -6.42 -7.47 15.80
CA VAL A 322 -7.43 -8.26 15.11
C VAL A 322 -8.25 -9.08 16.11
N ASP A 323 -7.60 -9.73 17.07
CA ASP A 323 -8.27 -10.55 18.07
C ASP A 323 -9.04 -9.70 19.09
N GLU A 324 -8.51 -8.54 19.48
CA GLU A 324 -9.17 -7.56 20.35
C GLU A 324 -10.47 -7.06 19.70
N MET A 325 -10.41 -6.63 18.43
CA MET A 325 -11.56 -6.15 17.69
C MET A 325 -12.60 -7.24 17.43
N ALA A 326 -12.17 -8.47 17.12
CA ALA A 326 -13.07 -9.61 17.01
C ALA A 326 -13.77 -9.92 18.36
N GLY A 327 -13.07 -9.70 19.47
CA GLY A 327 -13.60 -9.85 20.83
C GLY A 327 -14.71 -8.85 21.21
N GLN A 328 -14.82 -7.72 20.50
CA GLN A 328 -15.87 -6.71 20.73
C GLN A 328 -17.21 -7.06 20.05
N ILE A 329 -17.23 -8.01 19.13
CA ILE A 329 -18.45 -8.36 18.40
C ILE A 329 -19.47 -8.99 19.33
N LYS A 330 -20.66 -8.37 19.42
CA LYS A 330 -21.77 -8.84 20.24
C LYS A 330 -22.69 -9.73 19.42
N GLY A 331 -22.96 -10.93 19.94
CA GLY A 331 -23.84 -11.91 19.31
C GLY A 331 -23.06 -13.00 18.58
N ALA A 332 -23.46 -14.25 18.80
CA ALA A 332 -22.78 -15.41 18.23
C ALA A 332 -22.93 -15.45 16.70
N GLU A 333 -24.10 -15.10 16.17
CA GLU A 333 -24.36 -15.10 14.72
C GLU A 333 -23.49 -14.06 13.99
N GLU A 334 -23.45 -12.81 14.47
CA GLU A 334 -22.63 -11.75 13.88
C GLU A 334 -21.13 -12.09 13.91
N LEU A 335 -20.67 -12.69 15.02
CA LEU A 335 -19.29 -13.16 15.15
C LEU A 335 -18.99 -14.24 14.10
N GLU A 336 -19.89 -15.20 13.89
CA GLU A 336 -19.69 -16.26 12.89
C GLU A 336 -19.72 -15.74 11.46
N ILE A 337 -20.62 -14.80 11.14
CA ILE A 337 -20.64 -14.11 9.85
C ILE A 337 -19.30 -13.41 9.61
N THR A 338 -18.82 -12.66 10.60
CA THR A 338 -17.57 -11.93 10.50
C THR A 338 -16.36 -12.87 10.37
N ARG A 339 -16.31 -13.95 11.16
CA ARG A 339 -15.28 -15.00 11.04
C ARG A 339 -15.29 -15.64 9.64
N GLY A 340 -16.47 -15.88 9.07
CA GLY A 340 -16.62 -16.40 7.72
C GLY A 340 -16.06 -15.45 6.66
N ARG A 341 -16.32 -14.14 6.80
CA ARG A 341 -15.76 -13.12 5.89
C ARG A 341 -14.24 -13.02 6.00
N CYS A 342 -13.70 -12.95 7.21
CA CYS A 342 -12.24 -12.94 7.43
C CYS A 342 -11.57 -14.22 6.91
N LEU A 343 -12.24 -15.37 7.00
CA LEU A 343 -11.74 -16.62 6.44
C LEU A 343 -11.65 -16.59 4.91
N GLU A 344 -12.59 -15.94 4.24
CA GLU A 344 -12.53 -15.81 2.78
C GLU A 344 -11.35 -14.95 2.35
N TRP A 345 -11.14 -13.81 3.03
CA TRP A 345 -9.95 -12.98 2.83
C TRP A 345 -8.66 -13.77 3.06
N TRP A 346 -8.59 -14.52 4.16
CA TRP A 346 -7.45 -15.38 4.48
C TRP A 346 -7.14 -16.39 3.35
N ARG A 347 -8.17 -17.06 2.82
CA ARG A 347 -8.00 -18.02 1.72
C ARG A 347 -7.47 -17.34 0.46
N GLN A 348 -8.00 -16.17 0.12
CA GLN A 348 -7.55 -15.40 -1.03
C GLN A 348 -6.08 -14.98 -0.88
N ILE A 349 -5.68 -14.51 0.30
CA ILE A 349 -4.30 -14.12 0.59
C ILE A 349 -3.35 -15.30 0.49
N VAL A 350 -3.67 -16.42 1.14
CA VAL A 350 -2.82 -17.62 1.06
C VAL A 350 -2.65 -18.11 -0.38
N TRP A 351 -3.70 -18.00 -1.20
CA TRP A 351 -3.60 -18.31 -2.63
C TRP A 351 -2.72 -17.30 -3.38
N LEU A 352 -2.87 -16.01 -3.13
CA LEU A 352 -2.04 -14.97 -3.76
C LEU A 352 -0.57 -15.13 -3.38
N GLU A 353 -0.26 -15.34 -2.10
CA GLU A 353 1.08 -15.60 -1.59
C GLU A 353 1.74 -16.82 -2.26
N GLU A 354 1.00 -17.91 -2.45
CA GLU A 354 1.49 -19.10 -3.18
C GLU A 354 1.87 -18.79 -4.63
N ASN A 355 1.14 -17.87 -5.29
CA ASN A 355 1.33 -17.53 -6.70
C ASN A 355 2.19 -16.28 -6.92
N PHE A 356 2.61 -15.60 -5.84
CA PHE A 356 3.38 -14.36 -5.92
C PHE A 356 4.87 -14.63 -6.16
N TRP A 357 5.38 -15.75 -5.63
CA TRP A 357 6.76 -16.15 -5.81
C TRP A 357 7.03 -16.61 -7.25
N PRO A 358 8.07 -16.10 -7.92
CA PRO A 358 8.43 -16.57 -9.25
C PRO A 358 8.83 -18.05 -9.27
N THR A 359 8.54 -18.72 -10.37
CA THR A 359 9.06 -20.06 -10.66
C THR A 359 10.57 -20.02 -10.78
N VAL A 360 11.28 -20.86 -10.02
CA VAL A 360 12.73 -21.06 -10.15
C VAL A 360 12.99 -22.34 -10.93
N ALA A 361 14.06 -22.35 -11.75
CA ALA A 361 14.53 -23.60 -12.35
C ALA A 361 15.01 -24.54 -11.24
N GLU A 362 14.59 -25.81 -11.30
CA GLU A 362 15.01 -26.87 -10.35
C GLU A 362 16.49 -27.22 -10.48
#